data_AF-A0A1Y3ETY8-F1
#
_entry.id   AF-A0A1Y3ETY8-F1
#
_cell.length_a   1.000
_cell.length_b   1.000
_cell.length_c   1.000
_cell.angle_alpha   90.00
_cell.angle_beta   90.00
_cell.angle_gamma   90.00
#
_symmetry.space_group_name_H-M   'P 1'
#
loop_
_entity.id
_entity.type
_entity.pdbx_description
1 polymer ?
#
loop_
_entity_poly.entity_id
_entity_poly.type
_entity_poly.pdbx_seq_one_letter_code
_entity_poly.pdbx_strand_id
1 'polypeptide(L)'
;MNTQELLKRRWVPYALLAFAALVILIILLAVYVPSGTQVPELEQIDEQVRVDCHPDPNPTEDACHRRGCVWLLATGNWSAPSCYYPTSFGYAVTSEQPGLLTLTRREILGEVNPLSKPVKQLQVQYEFFNDQIVHVKITDATVARYEVPVPLWPKGKPQAQISSNRLQFVVLGNHPTFAFAIHDQQRTLFNTSIGGLVYADQFLQIATYLSSWNLYGFGENLHTNLKHDLSTFRTWPMFSRDQPPVADPPTAGNLYGVHPFYMQMNDDGSSHGVLFFNSGAQEYTTGPGPSLVYRTIGGILDMYFFVGPQPGQVIQQYQTLIGYPAMPAYWSLGFQLCRYGYHNTSEVEELVKRMRALEIPQDVQYVDIDYMDKNKDFTIDSENFKDLPELVNKTKENGLRWIFILDPAINVASEQYPAFHQGKQSNVFVTWPDEKYVPPLNANYTTTVGTKIMLGTVWPFDNVAFPDFLNPKTHSWWKQQIVTFHNVLNFDGIWIGK
;
A
#
# COMPACT_ATOMS: atom_id res chain seq x y z
N MET A 1 70.26 -7.81 68.35
CA MET A 1 69.28 -6.98 67.60
C MET A 1 69.70 -7.02 66.13
N ASN A 2 68.81 -7.17 65.15
CA ASN A 2 67.37 -6.98 65.19
C ASN A 2 66.69 -8.03 64.31
N THR A 3 65.67 -8.73 64.83
CA THR A 3 64.84 -9.71 64.10
C THR A 3 64.20 -9.10 62.83
N GLN A 4 64.18 -7.76 62.75
CA GLN A 4 63.82 -7.00 61.54
C GLN A 4 64.81 -7.11 60.37
N GLU A 5 66.10 -7.40 60.57
CA GLU A 5 67.06 -7.49 59.44
C GLU A 5 66.97 -8.82 58.67
N LEU A 6 66.69 -9.93 59.36
CA LEU A 6 66.50 -11.25 58.75
C LEU A 6 65.21 -11.32 57.91
N LEU A 7 64.16 -10.61 58.31
CA LEU A 7 62.93 -10.46 57.52
C LEU A 7 63.15 -9.58 56.29
N LYS A 8 63.92 -8.48 56.38
CA LYS A 8 64.23 -7.64 55.21
C LYS A 8 65.02 -8.41 54.13
N ARG A 9 65.96 -9.28 54.49
CA ARG A 9 66.79 -10.02 53.51
C ARG A 9 66.04 -11.09 52.73
N ARG A 10 64.93 -11.62 53.25
CA ARG A 10 64.10 -12.62 52.55
C ARG A 10 63.07 -12.00 51.63
N TRP A 11 62.48 -10.85 51.96
CA TRP A 11 61.38 -10.26 51.20
C TRP A 11 61.82 -9.36 50.02
N VAL A 12 63.03 -8.77 50.08
CA VAL A 12 63.57 -7.94 49.00
C VAL A 12 63.66 -8.67 47.64
N PRO A 13 64.18 -9.92 47.53
CA PRO A 13 64.21 -10.61 46.25
C PRO A 13 62.81 -10.99 45.73
N TYR A 14 61.86 -11.32 46.61
CA TYR A 14 60.47 -11.59 46.20
C TYR A 14 59.73 -10.32 45.77
N ALA A 15 60.00 -9.18 46.42
CA ALA A 15 59.44 -7.89 46.02
C ALA A 15 60.00 -7.43 44.67
N LEU A 16 61.30 -7.65 44.41
CA LEU A 16 61.91 -7.37 43.10
C LEU A 16 61.39 -8.28 42.00
N LEU A 17 61.18 -9.57 42.27
CA LEU A 17 60.56 -10.50 41.33
C LEU A 17 59.08 -10.16 41.05
N ALA A 18 58.32 -9.79 42.08
CA ALA A 18 56.95 -9.34 41.93
C ALA A 18 56.86 -8.02 41.14
N PHE A 19 57.79 -7.09 41.38
CA PHE A 19 57.87 -5.83 40.64
C PHE A 19 58.27 -6.08 39.18
N ALA A 20 59.25 -6.93 38.92
CA ALA A 20 59.63 -7.33 37.56
C ALA A 20 58.48 -8.05 36.83
N ALA A 21 57.75 -8.95 37.51
CA ALA A 21 56.58 -9.61 36.94
C ALA A 21 55.44 -8.61 36.65
N LEU A 22 55.21 -7.62 37.52
CA LEU A 22 54.23 -6.56 37.31
C LEU A 22 54.63 -5.66 36.13
N VAL A 23 55.91 -5.30 36.01
CA VAL A 23 56.43 -4.51 34.89
C VAL A 23 56.35 -5.30 33.58
N ILE A 24 56.66 -6.60 33.59
CA ILE A 24 56.49 -7.47 32.42
C ILE A 24 55.01 -7.62 32.07
N LEU A 25 54.10 -7.73 33.04
CA LEU A 25 52.66 -7.77 32.81
C LEU A 25 52.14 -6.45 32.23
N ILE A 26 52.63 -5.30 32.72
CA ILE A 26 52.30 -3.98 32.20
C ILE A 26 52.86 -3.79 30.78
N ILE A 27 54.08 -4.27 30.50
CA ILE A 27 54.67 -4.26 29.16
C ILE A 27 53.89 -5.19 28.24
N LEU A 28 53.50 -6.39 28.69
CA LEU A 28 52.67 -7.31 27.91
C LEU A 28 51.27 -6.74 27.67
N LEU A 29 50.67 -6.02 28.63
CA LEU A 29 49.40 -5.31 28.45
C LEU A 29 49.54 -4.07 27.55
N ALA A 30 50.69 -3.40 27.56
CA ALA A 30 50.99 -2.26 26.69
C ALA A 30 51.38 -2.68 25.25
N VAL A 31 51.98 -3.86 25.09
CA VAL A 31 52.31 -4.48 23.79
C VAL A 31 51.10 -5.26 23.23
N TYR A 32 50.20 -5.74 24.10
CA TYR A 32 48.86 -6.22 23.77
C TYR A 32 47.84 -5.08 23.83
N VAL A 33 48.23 -3.88 23.39
CA VAL A 33 47.24 -3.00 22.76
C VAL A 33 47.09 -3.58 21.37
N PRO A 34 45.95 -4.23 21.03
CA PRO A 34 45.72 -4.62 19.66
C PRO A 34 45.90 -3.36 18.81
N SER A 35 46.93 -3.38 17.95
CA SER A 35 47.11 -2.41 16.87
C SER A 35 45.73 -2.15 16.29
N GLY A 36 45.30 -0.89 16.39
CA GLY A 36 43.90 -0.50 16.45
C GLY A 36 42.96 -1.39 15.63
N THR A 37 41.95 -1.94 16.29
CA THR A 37 40.66 -2.08 15.63
C THR A 37 40.37 -0.72 15.02
N GLN A 38 40.52 -0.59 13.70
CA GLN A 38 39.96 0.54 12.98
C GLN A 38 38.51 0.59 13.45
N VAL A 39 38.15 1.64 14.20
CA VAL A 39 36.75 1.97 14.40
C VAL A 39 36.21 2.03 12.97
N PRO A 40 35.19 1.21 12.61
CA PRO A 40 34.67 1.23 11.26
C PRO A 40 34.35 2.68 10.93
N GLU A 41 34.98 3.20 9.88
CA GLU A 41 34.76 4.57 9.44
C GLU A 41 33.25 4.73 9.23
N LEU A 42 32.64 5.69 9.93
CA LEU A 42 31.18 5.89 9.90
C LEU A 42 30.78 6.15 8.46
N GLU A 43 30.00 5.25 7.87
CA GLU A 43 29.57 5.37 6.48
C GLU A 43 28.61 6.55 6.33
N GLN A 44 29.14 7.69 5.85
CA GLN A 44 28.37 8.91 5.73
C GLN A 44 27.67 8.99 4.36
N ILE A 45 26.35 8.86 4.37
CA ILE A 45 25.49 9.04 3.18
C ILE A 45 24.91 10.46 3.18
N ASP A 46 24.91 11.10 2.00
CA ASP A 46 24.28 12.42 1.78
C ASP A 46 22.83 12.39 2.26
N GLU A 47 22.46 13.37 3.09
CA GLU A 47 21.13 13.47 3.70
C GLU A 47 19.98 13.39 2.69
N GLN A 48 20.18 13.89 1.47
CA GLN A 48 19.15 13.93 0.43
C GLN A 48 18.78 12.54 -0.12
N VAL A 49 19.65 11.55 0.06
CA VAL A 49 19.48 10.19 -0.48
C VAL A 49 19.45 9.11 0.60
N ARG A 50 19.38 9.49 1.88
CA ARG A 50 19.26 8.53 2.98
C ARG A 50 17.95 7.76 2.90
N VAL A 51 18.05 6.43 2.96
CA VAL A 51 16.89 5.55 3.10
C VAL A 51 16.71 5.20 4.57
N ASP A 52 15.57 5.63 5.11
CA ASP A 52 15.24 5.51 6.53
C ASP A 52 15.14 4.03 7.00
N CYS A 53 15.92 3.69 8.02
CA CYS A 53 15.97 2.36 8.64
C CYS A 53 15.12 2.25 9.93
N HIS A 54 14.59 3.37 10.41
CA HIS A 54 13.73 3.41 11.57
C HIS A 54 12.42 4.15 11.28
N PRO A 55 11.55 3.59 10.42
CA PRO A 55 10.28 4.21 10.06
C PRO A 55 9.25 4.28 11.20
N ASP A 56 9.44 3.49 12.26
CA ASP A 56 8.59 3.57 13.44
C ASP A 56 8.83 4.89 14.19
N PRO A 57 7.82 5.43 14.91
CA PRO A 57 7.97 6.68 15.64
C PRO A 57 9.11 6.67 16.66
N ASN A 58 9.69 7.85 16.89
CA ASN A 58 10.69 8.11 17.92
C ASN A 58 12.01 7.31 17.74
N PRO A 59 12.74 7.53 16.64
CA PRO A 59 14.01 6.83 16.41
C PRO A 59 15.05 7.26 17.45
N THR A 60 15.82 6.30 17.96
CA THR A 60 16.97 6.54 18.86
C THR A 60 18.24 5.91 18.29
N GLU A 61 19.40 6.42 18.68
CA GLU A 61 20.71 5.88 18.28
C GLU A 61 20.84 4.39 18.61
N ASP A 62 20.52 4.00 19.84
CA ASP A 62 20.56 2.60 20.28
C ASP A 62 19.60 1.71 19.47
N ALA A 63 18.38 2.19 19.19
CA ALA A 63 17.43 1.44 18.37
C ALA A 63 17.92 1.31 16.91
N CYS A 64 18.59 2.33 16.39
CA CYS A 64 19.18 2.32 15.06
C CYS A 64 20.31 1.29 14.96
N HIS A 65 21.26 1.31 15.90
CA HIS A 65 22.39 0.38 15.92
C HIS A 65 21.94 -1.06 16.12
N ARG A 66 20.87 -1.32 16.90
CA ARG A 66 20.28 -2.67 17.02
C ARG A 66 19.72 -3.21 15.70
N ARG A 67 19.31 -2.35 14.76
CA ARG A 67 18.91 -2.77 13.41
C ARG A 67 20.10 -2.98 12.47
N GLY A 68 21.32 -2.77 12.95
CA GLY A 68 22.54 -2.77 12.15
C GLY A 68 22.61 -1.60 11.17
N CYS A 69 22.01 -0.46 11.55
CA CYS A 69 21.95 0.75 10.74
C CYS A 69 22.88 1.84 11.25
N VAL A 70 23.05 2.90 10.45
CA VAL A 70 23.95 4.01 10.76
C VAL A 70 23.15 5.15 11.38
N TRP A 71 23.62 5.66 12.53
CA TRP A 71 23.08 6.85 13.16
C TRP A 71 23.97 8.06 12.88
N LEU A 72 23.41 9.07 12.21
CA LEU A 72 24.02 10.39 12.07
C LEU A 72 22.91 11.44 12.02
N LEU A 73 22.90 12.38 12.96
CA LEU A 73 21.86 13.41 13.04
C LEU A 73 21.73 14.15 11.71
N ALA A 74 20.50 14.23 11.21
CA ALA A 74 20.17 15.06 10.06
C ALA A 74 20.24 16.54 10.47
N THR A 75 20.95 17.34 9.69
CA THR A 75 21.21 18.76 9.97
C THR A 75 20.63 19.68 8.89
N GLY A 76 20.36 19.15 7.70
CA GLY A 76 19.73 19.86 6.59
C GLY A 76 18.23 20.05 6.77
N ASN A 77 17.69 21.03 6.04
CA ASN A 77 16.27 21.37 6.08
C ASN A 77 15.44 20.51 5.11
N TRP A 78 15.67 19.20 5.16
CA TRP A 78 15.08 18.22 4.24
C TRP A 78 14.14 17.23 4.94
N SER A 79 14.09 17.24 6.28
CA SER A 79 13.47 16.19 7.08
C SER A 79 14.09 14.80 6.85
N ALA A 80 15.40 14.74 6.57
CA ALA A 80 16.11 13.50 6.34
C ALA A 80 16.15 12.61 7.60
N PRO A 81 16.16 11.27 7.44
CA PRO A 81 16.27 10.37 8.58
C PRO A 81 17.67 10.43 9.20
N SER A 82 17.71 10.42 10.53
CA SER A 82 18.97 10.30 11.29
C SER A 82 19.43 8.85 11.41
N CYS A 83 18.51 7.88 11.32
CA CYS A 83 18.80 6.46 11.22
C CYS A 83 18.60 5.96 9.79
N TYR A 84 19.65 5.49 9.13
CA TYR A 84 19.56 5.07 7.72
C TYR A 84 20.31 3.77 7.45
N TYR A 85 19.93 3.10 6.37
CA TYR A 85 20.56 1.86 5.93
C TYR A 85 21.99 2.14 5.42
N PRO A 86 23.01 1.35 5.84
CA PRO A 86 24.32 1.36 5.19
C PRO A 86 24.23 0.75 3.78
N THR A 87 25.15 1.07 2.88
CA THR A 87 25.19 0.50 1.51
C THR A 87 25.38 -1.03 1.51
N SER A 88 25.93 -1.58 2.59
CA SER A 88 26.08 -3.02 2.79
C SER A 88 24.78 -3.76 3.11
N PHE A 89 23.71 -3.05 3.48
CA PHE A 89 22.42 -3.65 3.86
C PHE A 89 21.67 -4.18 2.65
N GLY A 90 21.15 -5.41 2.76
CA GLY A 90 20.24 -6.00 1.78
C GLY A 90 20.61 -7.43 1.40
N TYR A 91 20.67 -7.69 0.10
CA TYR A 91 20.87 -9.03 -0.45
C TYR A 91 22.08 -9.06 -1.37
N ALA A 92 22.66 -10.23 -1.61
CA ALA A 92 23.70 -10.46 -2.62
C ALA A 92 23.19 -11.42 -3.68
N VAL A 93 23.58 -11.22 -4.94
CA VAL A 93 23.28 -12.17 -6.02
C VAL A 93 24.10 -13.43 -5.82
N THR A 94 23.45 -14.59 -5.77
CA THR A 94 24.12 -15.90 -5.63
C THR A 94 23.95 -16.79 -6.85
N SER A 95 22.95 -16.52 -7.68
CA SER A 95 22.78 -17.14 -8.99
C SER A 95 22.13 -16.14 -9.93
N GLU A 96 22.60 -16.11 -11.17
CA GLU A 96 22.07 -15.25 -12.22
C GLU A 96 21.87 -16.08 -13.49
N GLN A 97 20.62 -16.15 -13.93
CA GLN A 97 20.21 -16.75 -15.19
C GLN A 97 19.37 -15.72 -15.97
N PRO A 98 19.30 -15.80 -17.32
CA PRO A 98 18.41 -14.94 -18.08
C PRO A 98 16.97 -15.04 -17.56
N GLY A 99 16.39 -13.90 -17.17
CA GLY A 99 15.04 -13.79 -16.61
C GLY A 99 14.87 -14.17 -15.14
N LEU A 100 15.91 -14.71 -14.46
CA LEU A 100 15.79 -15.18 -13.07
C LEU A 100 17.10 -15.04 -12.27
N LEU A 101 17.02 -14.41 -11.11
CA LEU A 101 18.11 -14.30 -10.15
C LEU A 101 17.70 -14.91 -8.82
N THR A 102 18.69 -15.49 -8.13
CA THR A 102 18.56 -15.88 -6.73
C THR A 102 19.39 -14.94 -5.88
N LEU A 103 18.77 -14.36 -4.87
CA LEU A 103 19.43 -13.48 -3.91
C LEU A 103 19.50 -14.13 -2.54
N THR A 104 20.62 -13.96 -1.85
CA THR A 104 20.79 -14.38 -0.45
C THR A 104 20.94 -13.15 0.43
N ARG A 105 20.18 -13.11 1.52
CA ARG A 105 20.26 -12.01 2.49
C ARG A 105 21.68 -11.92 3.03
N ARG A 106 22.23 -10.71 3.07
CA ARG A 106 23.53 -10.46 3.69
C ARG A 106 23.38 -10.47 5.21
N GLU A 107 24.35 -11.05 5.89
CA GLU A 107 24.39 -10.99 7.35
C GLU A 107 24.65 -9.54 7.78
N ILE A 108 23.84 -9.07 8.72
CA ILE A 108 23.97 -7.73 9.28
C ILE A 108 24.64 -7.88 10.64
N LEU A 109 25.84 -7.31 10.78
CA LEU A 109 26.64 -7.40 11.98
C LEU A 109 25.90 -6.72 13.15
N GLY A 110 25.61 -7.47 14.22
CA GLY A 110 24.97 -6.92 15.42
C GLY A 110 23.47 -6.67 15.30
N GLU A 111 22.80 -7.16 14.24
CA GLU A 111 21.35 -7.05 14.11
C GLU A 111 20.63 -7.84 15.23
N VAL A 112 19.78 -7.13 15.97
CA VAL A 112 18.93 -7.65 17.04
C VAL A 112 17.55 -7.02 16.90
N ASN A 113 16.50 -7.82 17.08
CA ASN A 113 15.09 -7.40 16.98
C ASN A 113 14.75 -6.74 15.62
N PRO A 114 14.88 -7.47 14.50
CA PRO A 114 14.42 -6.97 13.21
C PRO A 114 12.92 -6.64 13.26
N LEU A 115 12.50 -5.68 12.43
CA LEU A 115 11.09 -5.24 12.29
C LEU A 115 10.10 -6.40 12.12
N SER A 116 10.50 -7.41 11.35
CA SER A 116 9.77 -8.64 11.11
C SER A 116 10.75 -9.75 10.74
N LYS A 117 10.29 -11.00 10.65
CA LYS A 117 11.13 -12.15 10.31
C LYS A 117 11.73 -11.96 8.90
N PRO A 118 13.06 -11.78 8.76
CA PRO A 118 13.68 -11.57 7.46
C PRO A 118 13.62 -12.83 6.59
N VAL A 119 13.42 -12.65 5.30
CA VAL A 119 13.49 -13.74 4.32
C VAL A 119 14.95 -13.99 3.96
N LYS A 120 15.39 -15.25 3.93
CA LYS A 120 16.81 -15.58 3.71
C LYS A 120 17.20 -15.63 2.23
N GLN A 121 16.29 -16.11 1.39
CA GLN A 121 16.52 -16.27 -0.04
C GLN A 121 15.34 -15.70 -0.82
N LEU A 122 15.65 -14.84 -1.79
CA LEU A 122 14.67 -14.26 -2.70
C LEU A 122 14.90 -14.76 -4.11
N GLN A 123 13.83 -14.78 -4.91
CA GLN A 123 13.89 -14.87 -6.35
C GLN A 123 13.52 -13.52 -6.96
N VAL A 124 14.32 -13.04 -7.91
CA VAL A 124 13.98 -11.91 -8.77
C VAL A 124 13.71 -12.45 -10.16
N GLN A 125 12.47 -12.33 -10.62
CA GLN A 125 12.06 -12.68 -11.97
C GLN A 125 11.87 -11.40 -12.78
N TYR A 126 12.32 -11.38 -14.02
CA TYR A 126 12.02 -10.28 -14.94
C TYR A 126 11.61 -10.81 -16.31
N GLU A 127 10.63 -10.15 -16.91
CA GLU A 127 10.10 -10.50 -18.23
C GLU A 127 9.64 -9.26 -19.00
N PHE A 128 9.74 -9.29 -20.32
CA PHE A 128 9.35 -8.21 -21.21
C PHE A 128 8.13 -8.65 -22.02
N PHE A 129 7.04 -7.87 -21.97
CA PHE A 129 5.84 -8.19 -22.77
C PHE A 129 5.89 -7.63 -24.18
N ASN A 130 6.63 -6.54 -24.35
CA ASN A 130 6.93 -5.86 -25.59
C ASN A 130 8.07 -4.86 -25.34
N ASP A 131 8.39 -4.01 -26.31
CA ASP A 131 9.37 -2.92 -26.16
C ASP A 131 8.87 -1.75 -25.30
N GLN A 132 7.75 -1.90 -24.59
CA GLN A 132 7.08 -0.84 -23.82
C GLN A 132 6.77 -1.22 -22.37
N ILE A 133 6.79 -2.51 -22.03
CA ILE A 133 6.40 -3.00 -20.71
C ILE A 133 7.40 -4.06 -20.25
N VAL A 134 8.06 -3.79 -19.13
CA VAL A 134 8.86 -4.78 -18.39
C VAL A 134 8.22 -5.02 -17.03
N HIS A 135 8.22 -6.27 -16.60
CA HIS A 135 7.71 -6.71 -15.31
C HIS A 135 8.87 -7.31 -14.51
N VAL A 136 8.98 -6.89 -13.25
CA VAL A 136 9.98 -7.37 -12.29
C VAL A 136 9.25 -7.80 -11.04
N LYS A 137 9.47 -9.04 -10.61
CA LYS A 137 8.87 -9.63 -9.43
C LYS A 137 9.94 -10.11 -8.47
N ILE A 138 9.84 -9.73 -7.20
CA ILE A 138 10.70 -10.24 -6.12
C ILE A 138 9.85 -11.03 -5.14
N THR A 139 10.18 -12.31 -4.96
CA THR A 139 9.43 -13.24 -4.10
C THR A 139 10.35 -13.98 -3.13
N ASP A 140 9.76 -14.56 -2.08
CA ASP A 140 10.46 -15.54 -1.24
C ASP A 140 10.72 -16.82 -2.06
N ALA A 141 11.96 -17.31 -2.05
CA ALA A 141 12.36 -18.49 -2.81
C ALA A 141 11.86 -19.82 -2.23
N THR A 142 11.38 -19.79 -0.99
CA THR A 142 11.10 -20.99 -0.17
C THR A 142 9.63 -21.14 0.18
N VAL A 143 8.90 -20.03 0.30
CA VAL A 143 7.49 -20.03 0.74
C VAL A 143 6.66 -19.14 -0.18
N ALA A 144 5.57 -19.68 -0.73
CA ALA A 144 4.62 -18.89 -1.48
C ALA A 144 3.97 -17.83 -0.58
N ARG A 145 3.89 -16.59 -1.07
CA ARG A 145 3.30 -15.46 -0.35
C ARG A 145 2.03 -15.01 -1.06
N TYR A 146 1.24 -14.18 -0.37
CA TYR A 146 0.06 -13.58 -0.96
C TYR A 146 0.44 -12.75 -2.21
N GLU A 147 -0.20 -13.07 -3.34
CA GLU A 147 -0.19 -12.28 -4.57
C GLU A 147 -1.61 -11.77 -4.83
N VAL A 148 -1.75 -10.55 -5.34
CA VAL A 148 -3.06 -9.92 -5.57
C VAL A 148 -3.86 -10.78 -6.57
N PRO A 149 -5.03 -11.34 -6.18
CA PRO A 149 -5.77 -12.30 -7.00
C PRO A 149 -6.69 -11.62 -8.04
N VAL A 150 -6.28 -10.44 -8.54
CA VAL A 150 -7.03 -9.70 -9.56
C VAL A 150 -6.38 -9.96 -10.92
N PRO A 151 -7.15 -10.45 -11.91
CA PRO A 151 -6.58 -10.74 -13.22
C PRO A 151 -6.12 -9.46 -13.91
N LEU A 152 -4.87 -9.46 -14.36
CA LEU A 152 -4.33 -8.46 -15.28
C LEU A 152 -4.51 -8.94 -16.72
N TRP A 153 -4.37 -8.01 -17.67
CA TRP A 153 -4.54 -8.24 -19.11
C TRP A 153 -5.94 -8.74 -19.50
N PRO A 154 -7.00 -7.94 -19.28
CA PRO A 154 -8.36 -8.35 -19.62
C PRO A 154 -8.57 -8.65 -21.11
N LYS A 155 -7.68 -8.16 -22.00
CA LYS A 155 -7.67 -8.48 -23.44
C LYS A 155 -6.72 -9.63 -23.82
N GLY A 156 -6.17 -10.35 -22.84
CA GLY A 156 -5.20 -11.42 -23.01
C GLY A 156 -3.77 -10.99 -22.71
N LYS A 157 -3.06 -11.78 -21.89
CA LYS A 157 -1.65 -11.53 -21.53
C LYS A 157 -0.76 -11.74 -22.76
N PRO A 158 0.05 -10.75 -23.18
CA PRO A 158 1.04 -10.94 -24.24
C PRO A 158 2.05 -12.01 -23.89
N GLN A 159 2.64 -12.65 -24.90
CA GLN A 159 3.73 -13.60 -24.67
C GLN A 159 4.96 -12.87 -24.14
N ALA A 160 5.37 -13.20 -22.92
CA ALA A 160 6.55 -12.63 -22.31
C ALA A 160 7.84 -13.17 -22.94
N GLN A 161 8.86 -12.32 -22.99
CA GLN A 161 10.20 -12.61 -23.49
C GLN A 161 11.24 -12.31 -22.41
N ILE A 162 12.42 -12.90 -22.55
CA ILE A 162 13.56 -12.65 -21.65
C ILE A 162 14.42 -11.45 -22.10
N SER A 163 14.12 -10.86 -23.26
CA SER A 163 14.83 -9.71 -23.82
C SER A 163 13.87 -8.76 -24.55
N SER A 164 14.31 -7.51 -24.71
CA SER A 164 13.65 -6.46 -25.50
C SER A 164 14.69 -5.72 -26.34
N ASN A 165 14.26 -5.13 -27.47
CA ASN A 165 15.13 -4.31 -28.31
C ASN A 165 15.30 -2.87 -27.76
N ARG A 166 14.50 -2.50 -26.77
CA ARG A 166 14.41 -1.14 -26.22
C ARG A 166 14.64 -1.11 -24.72
N LEU A 167 13.94 -1.96 -23.97
CA LEU A 167 14.02 -2.01 -22.53
C LEU A 167 15.12 -2.97 -22.07
N GLN A 168 15.77 -2.64 -20.96
CA GLN A 168 16.82 -3.46 -20.37
C GLN A 168 16.64 -3.55 -18.86
N PHE A 169 16.82 -4.76 -18.33
CA PHE A 169 17.02 -5.02 -16.91
C PHE A 169 18.52 -5.21 -16.69
N VAL A 170 19.13 -4.42 -15.81
CA VAL A 170 20.57 -4.45 -15.57
C VAL A 170 20.84 -4.61 -14.08
N VAL A 171 21.57 -5.66 -13.72
CA VAL A 171 22.13 -5.81 -12.36
C VAL A 171 23.31 -4.85 -12.22
N LEU A 172 23.30 -4.04 -11.17
CA LEU A 172 24.32 -3.02 -10.93
C LEU A 172 25.46 -3.62 -10.07
N GLY A 173 26.62 -3.81 -10.69
CA GLY A 173 27.74 -4.60 -10.13
C GLY A 173 28.79 -3.85 -9.31
N ASN A 174 28.54 -2.59 -8.92
CA ASN A 174 29.56 -1.78 -8.24
C ASN A 174 29.63 -2.01 -6.72
N HIS A 175 28.75 -2.84 -6.14
CA HIS A 175 28.69 -3.10 -4.70
C HIS A 175 28.42 -4.59 -4.43
N PRO A 176 28.88 -5.17 -3.30
CA PRO A 176 28.49 -6.52 -2.88
C PRO A 176 26.99 -6.66 -2.55
N THR A 177 26.22 -5.56 -2.59
CA THR A 177 24.77 -5.54 -2.39
C THR A 177 24.07 -5.48 -3.74
N PHE A 178 23.07 -6.33 -3.93
CA PHE A 178 22.20 -6.35 -5.10
C PHE A 178 21.47 -5.01 -5.26
N ALA A 179 21.62 -4.45 -6.45
CA ALA A 179 20.81 -3.39 -6.99
C ALA A 179 20.56 -3.68 -8.47
N PHE A 180 19.51 -3.09 -9.02
CA PHE A 180 19.20 -3.19 -10.44
C PHE A 180 18.69 -1.85 -10.97
N ALA A 181 18.81 -1.68 -12.28
CA ALA A 181 18.20 -0.59 -13.00
C ALA A 181 17.33 -1.11 -14.15
N ILE A 182 16.30 -0.34 -14.46
CA ILE A 182 15.54 -0.46 -15.70
C ILE A 182 15.93 0.69 -16.61
N HIS A 183 16.36 0.36 -17.83
CA HIS A 183 16.70 1.35 -18.84
C HIS A 183 15.75 1.30 -20.02
N ASP A 184 15.44 2.48 -20.57
CA ASP A 184 14.94 2.68 -21.92
C ASP A 184 16.10 3.21 -22.78
N GLN A 185 16.74 2.31 -23.51
CA GLN A 185 18.01 2.58 -24.21
C GLN A 185 19.07 3.15 -23.24
N GLN A 186 19.52 4.38 -23.44
CA GLN A 186 20.53 5.04 -22.59
C GLN A 186 19.94 5.69 -21.33
N ARG A 187 18.61 5.71 -21.18
CA ARG A 187 17.94 6.44 -20.10
C ARG A 187 17.53 5.52 -18.98
N THR A 188 17.92 5.87 -17.77
CA THR A 188 17.53 5.16 -16.55
C THR A 188 16.11 5.57 -16.15
N LEU A 189 15.21 4.59 -16.04
CA LEU A 189 13.84 4.80 -15.57
C LEU A 189 13.76 4.59 -14.05
N PHE A 190 14.39 3.53 -13.58
CA PHE A 190 14.36 3.07 -12.19
C PHE A 190 15.75 2.59 -11.82
N ASN A 191 16.27 2.96 -10.65
CA ASN A 191 17.60 2.61 -10.20
C ASN A 191 17.62 2.41 -8.68
N THR A 192 17.78 1.17 -8.25
CA THR A 192 17.78 0.79 -6.83
C THR A 192 19.14 0.89 -6.15
N SER A 193 20.16 1.45 -6.81
CA SER A 193 21.50 1.61 -6.23
C SER A 193 21.56 2.58 -5.04
N ILE A 194 20.45 3.27 -4.74
CA ILE A 194 20.29 4.03 -3.48
C ILE A 194 20.28 3.09 -2.24
N GLY A 195 20.02 1.79 -2.44
CA GLY A 195 20.03 0.77 -1.39
C GLY A 195 18.69 0.59 -0.70
N GLY A 196 18.70 -0.05 0.48
CA GLY A 196 17.49 -0.19 1.31
C GLY A 196 16.49 -1.24 0.81
N LEU A 197 16.93 -2.28 0.08
CA LEU A 197 16.09 -3.44 -0.18
C LEU A 197 15.90 -4.24 1.12
N VAL A 198 14.67 -4.22 1.65
CA VAL A 198 14.27 -4.99 2.83
C VAL A 198 13.18 -5.96 2.41
N TYR A 199 13.29 -7.21 2.85
CA TYR A 199 12.26 -8.21 2.59
C TYR A 199 12.10 -9.10 3.81
N ALA A 200 11.02 -8.87 4.55
CA ALA A 200 10.61 -9.61 5.73
C ALA A 200 9.13 -9.96 5.64
N ASP A 201 8.66 -10.84 6.52
CA ASP A 201 7.29 -11.37 6.46
C ASP A 201 6.19 -10.29 6.52
N GLN A 202 6.41 -9.22 7.27
CA GLN A 202 5.47 -8.10 7.41
C GLN A 202 6.10 -6.73 7.13
N PHE A 203 7.21 -6.71 6.40
CA PHE A 203 7.87 -5.46 6.00
C PHE A 203 8.69 -5.66 4.73
N LEU A 204 8.22 -5.11 3.62
CA LEU A 204 8.91 -5.11 2.34
C LEU A 204 9.21 -3.65 1.98
N GLN A 205 10.42 -3.39 1.49
CA GLN A 205 10.86 -2.07 1.09
C GLN A 205 11.74 -2.14 -0.15
N ILE A 206 11.53 -1.22 -1.08
CA ILE A 206 12.44 -0.95 -2.18
C ILE A 206 12.57 0.56 -2.37
N ALA A 207 13.78 1.04 -2.62
CA ALA A 207 14.03 2.45 -2.89
C ALA A 207 14.65 2.62 -4.27
N THR A 208 14.39 3.76 -4.90
CA THR A 208 14.92 4.12 -6.22
C THR A 208 15.32 5.59 -6.26
N TYR A 209 16.32 5.90 -7.08
CA TYR A 209 16.46 7.24 -7.64
C TYR A 209 15.35 7.49 -8.65
N LEU A 210 14.84 8.71 -8.66
CA LEU A 210 13.94 9.21 -9.69
C LEU A 210 14.80 9.87 -10.78
N SER A 211 14.48 9.65 -12.06
CA SER A 211 15.24 10.28 -13.16
C SER A 211 14.88 11.74 -13.44
N SER A 212 13.92 12.30 -12.71
CA SER A 212 13.44 13.68 -12.84
C SER A 212 12.68 14.12 -11.58
N TRP A 213 12.56 15.43 -11.40
CA TRP A 213 11.74 16.05 -10.35
C TRP A 213 10.23 16.07 -10.67
N ASN A 214 9.82 15.72 -11.88
CA ASN A 214 8.40 15.75 -12.27
C ASN A 214 7.75 14.38 -12.02
N LEU A 215 7.24 14.20 -10.80
CA LEU A 215 6.53 13.00 -10.36
C LEU A 215 5.02 13.28 -10.20
N TYR A 216 4.19 12.34 -10.68
CA TYR A 216 2.74 12.43 -10.70
C TYR A 216 2.11 11.07 -10.35
N GLY A 217 0.88 11.08 -9.79
CA GLY A 217 0.15 9.86 -9.46
C GLY A 217 0.22 9.53 -7.98
N PHE A 218 0.16 8.24 -7.68
CA PHE A 218 -0.25 7.67 -6.39
C PHE A 218 -1.67 8.06 -5.96
N GLY A 219 -2.18 7.39 -4.94
CA GLY A 219 -3.45 7.76 -4.32
C GLY A 219 -4.10 6.60 -3.55
N GLU A 220 -5.26 6.82 -2.94
CA GLU A 220 -5.96 8.10 -2.87
C GLU A 220 -5.49 8.91 -1.64
N ASN A 221 -4.96 10.10 -1.91
CA ASN A 221 -4.54 11.07 -0.91
C ASN A 221 -4.91 12.48 -1.41
N LEU A 222 -5.04 13.43 -0.49
CA LEU A 222 -5.22 14.84 -0.86
C LEU A 222 -3.86 15.49 -1.12
N HIS A 223 -3.36 15.39 -2.35
CA HIS A 223 -2.17 16.14 -2.77
C HIS A 223 -2.53 17.61 -3.01
N THR A 224 -1.75 18.54 -2.45
CA THR A 224 -1.97 20.00 -2.66
C THR A 224 -1.75 20.41 -4.12
N ASN A 225 -0.87 19.71 -4.83
CA ASN A 225 -0.54 19.94 -6.23
C ASN A 225 -0.55 18.61 -6.99
N LEU A 226 -0.80 18.67 -8.30
CA LEU A 226 -0.72 17.49 -9.17
C LEU A 226 0.71 16.94 -9.26
N LYS A 227 1.71 17.82 -9.34
CA LYS A 227 3.13 17.48 -9.27
C LYS A 227 3.54 17.34 -7.80
N HIS A 228 4.18 16.21 -7.47
CA HIS A 228 4.74 15.99 -6.13
C HIS A 228 5.86 16.98 -5.80
N ASP A 229 5.87 17.46 -4.57
CA ASP A 229 6.96 18.26 -4.01
C ASP A 229 8.01 17.33 -3.41
N LEU A 230 9.16 17.22 -4.07
CA LEU A 230 10.27 16.38 -3.66
C LEU A 230 11.30 17.15 -2.82
N SER A 231 11.06 18.42 -2.47
CA SER A 231 12.06 19.24 -1.78
C SER A 231 12.37 18.73 -0.37
N THR A 232 11.49 17.96 0.25
CA THR A 232 11.69 17.37 1.58
C THR A 232 11.23 15.92 1.57
N PHE A 233 11.69 15.11 2.53
CA PHE A 233 11.14 13.78 2.74
C PHE A 233 9.66 13.87 3.14
N ARG A 234 8.78 13.22 2.37
CA ARG A 234 7.33 13.17 2.63
C ARG A 234 6.78 11.78 2.40
N THR A 235 6.12 11.23 3.41
CA THR A 235 5.52 9.89 3.39
C THR A 235 4.01 9.97 3.24
N TRP A 236 3.46 9.15 2.36
CA TRP A 236 2.04 9.10 2.06
C TRP A 236 1.52 7.67 2.25
N PRO A 237 0.60 7.45 3.21
CA PRO A 237 0.01 6.13 3.42
C PRO A 237 -1.07 5.83 2.38
N MET A 238 -1.22 4.56 2.04
CA MET A 238 -2.19 4.02 1.10
C MET A 238 -2.81 2.75 1.69
N PHE A 239 -4.06 2.88 2.13
CA PHE A 239 -4.90 1.78 2.61
C PHE A 239 -6.35 2.25 2.57
N SER A 240 -7.26 1.53 1.92
CA SER A 240 -8.64 2.01 1.74
C SER A 240 -9.31 2.32 3.08
N ARG A 241 -9.74 3.56 3.29
CA ARG A 241 -10.29 4.06 4.55
C ARG A 241 -11.37 5.11 4.29
N ASP A 242 -12.50 4.96 4.98
CA ASP A 242 -13.49 6.04 5.02
C ASP A 242 -13.01 7.16 5.97
N GLN A 243 -12.69 8.30 5.36
CA GLN A 243 -12.28 9.52 6.01
C GLN A 243 -12.63 10.70 5.09
N PRO A 244 -13.14 11.83 5.59
CA PRO A 244 -13.28 13.03 4.76
C PRO A 244 -11.91 13.53 4.26
N PRO A 245 -11.81 14.02 3.01
CA PRO A 245 -10.60 14.65 2.52
C PRO A 245 -10.38 15.97 3.27
N VAL A 246 -9.61 15.91 4.35
CA VAL A 246 -9.28 17.07 5.19
C VAL A 246 -7.89 17.58 4.82
N ALA A 247 -7.76 18.90 4.70
CA ALA A 247 -6.55 19.58 4.24
C ALA A 247 -5.45 19.75 5.31
N ASP A 248 -5.46 18.95 6.39
CA ASP A 248 -4.60 19.14 7.56
C ASP A 248 -4.21 17.76 8.13
N PRO A 249 -2.93 17.29 8.23
CA PRO A 249 -1.58 17.90 8.04
C PRO A 249 -0.95 17.66 6.64
N PRO A 250 0.34 18.01 6.35
CA PRO A 250 0.95 17.91 5.00
C PRO A 250 1.06 16.49 4.40
N THR A 251 0.74 15.46 5.16
CA THR A 251 0.63 14.06 4.74
C THR A 251 -0.76 13.53 5.11
N ALA A 252 -1.80 14.24 4.65
CA ALA A 252 -3.19 13.86 4.87
C ALA A 252 -3.35 12.37 4.56
N GLY A 253 -3.87 11.63 5.54
CA GLY A 253 -3.84 10.18 5.56
C GLY A 253 -4.46 9.51 4.32
N ASN A 254 -4.46 8.19 4.34
CA ASN A 254 -5.09 7.36 3.32
C ASN A 254 -6.61 7.62 3.23
N LEU A 255 -7.13 7.68 2.01
CA LEU A 255 -8.55 7.85 1.69
C LEU A 255 -9.14 6.54 1.11
N TYR A 256 -10.12 6.62 0.21
CA TYR A 256 -10.97 5.49 -0.18
C TYR A 256 -10.25 4.51 -1.09
N GLY A 257 -9.51 5.02 -2.08
CA GLY A 257 -8.78 4.24 -3.07
C GLY A 257 -7.35 3.90 -2.68
N VAL A 258 -6.81 2.88 -3.35
CA VAL A 258 -5.40 2.49 -3.30
C VAL A 258 -4.88 2.39 -4.74
N HIS A 259 -4.05 3.34 -5.13
CA HIS A 259 -3.55 3.55 -6.49
C HIS A 259 -2.02 3.59 -6.46
N PRO A 260 -1.32 2.44 -6.37
CA PRO A 260 0.13 2.36 -6.27
C PRO A 260 0.83 2.51 -7.63
N PHE A 261 0.37 3.45 -8.45
CA PHE A 261 0.92 3.79 -9.76
C PHE A 261 1.40 5.23 -9.78
N TYR A 262 2.62 5.45 -10.26
CA TYR A 262 3.13 6.79 -10.55
C TYR A 262 3.61 6.92 -11.99
N MET A 263 3.70 8.15 -12.45
CA MET A 263 4.31 8.55 -13.70
C MET A 263 5.38 9.60 -13.44
N GLN A 264 6.51 9.45 -14.10
CA GLN A 264 7.59 10.41 -14.08
C GLN A 264 7.82 10.97 -15.48
N MET A 265 8.00 12.29 -15.57
CA MET A 265 8.23 13.01 -16.83
C MET A 265 9.59 13.71 -16.80
N ASN A 266 10.42 13.45 -17.80
CA ASN A 266 11.69 14.15 -17.97
C ASN A 266 11.47 15.52 -18.62
N ASP A 267 12.48 16.38 -18.59
CA ASP A 267 12.38 17.74 -19.14
C ASP A 267 12.19 17.77 -20.66
N ASP A 268 12.59 16.71 -21.37
CA ASP A 268 12.35 16.51 -22.80
C ASP A 268 10.92 16.01 -23.11
N GLY A 269 10.06 15.86 -22.09
CA GLY A 269 8.70 15.34 -22.19
C GLY A 269 8.59 13.81 -22.21
N SER A 270 9.70 13.10 -22.32
CA SER A 270 9.70 11.65 -22.26
C SER A 270 9.25 11.16 -20.90
N SER A 271 8.46 10.10 -20.91
CA SER A 271 7.77 9.66 -19.69
C SER A 271 7.84 8.16 -19.50
N HIS A 272 7.79 7.76 -18.25
CA HIS A 272 7.56 6.37 -17.87
C HIS A 272 6.64 6.31 -16.66
N GLY A 273 6.06 5.14 -16.40
CA GLY A 273 5.25 4.89 -15.22
C GLY A 273 5.66 3.59 -14.56
N VAL A 274 5.37 3.49 -13.27
CA VAL A 274 5.63 2.29 -12.46
C VAL A 274 4.39 1.98 -11.63
N LEU A 275 3.95 0.73 -11.70
CA LEU A 275 2.92 0.16 -10.83
C LEU A 275 3.58 -0.79 -9.83
N PHE A 276 3.30 -0.61 -8.53
CA PHE A 276 3.55 -1.63 -7.51
C PHE A 276 2.27 -2.44 -7.30
N PHE A 277 2.19 -3.65 -7.85
CA PHE A 277 0.99 -4.48 -7.79
C PHE A 277 0.91 -5.24 -6.47
N ASN A 278 0.49 -4.54 -5.42
CA ASN A 278 0.34 -5.03 -4.06
C ASN A 278 -0.89 -4.39 -3.40
N SER A 279 -1.60 -5.15 -2.55
CA SER A 279 -2.83 -4.71 -1.85
C SER A 279 -2.72 -4.75 -0.33
N GLY A 280 -1.53 -5.01 0.22
CA GLY A 280 -1.25 -4.79 1.64
C GLY A 280 -1.34 -3.30 1.98
N ALA A 281 -1.42 -2.98 3.28
CA ALA A 281 -1.24 -1.59 3.69
C ALA A 281 0.18 -1.15 3.30
N GLN A 282 0.26 -0.01 2.62
CA GLN A 282 1.48 0.41 1.94
C GLN A 282 1.65 1.92 2.09
N GLU A 283 2.87 2.38 1.86
CA GLU A 283 3.21 3.80 1.86
C GLU A 283 4.30 4.06 0.83
N TYR A 284 4.42 5.32 0.42
CA TYR A 284 5.56 5.78 -0.36
C TYR A 284 6.14 7.05 0.25
N THR A 285 7.46 7.14 0.27
CA THR A 285 8.20 8.32 0.71
C THR A 285 8.91 8.92 -0.49
N THR A 286 8.65 10.20 -0.75
CA THR A 286 9.39 11.02 -1.72
C THR A 286 10.49 11.79 -1.01
N GLY A 287 11.61 12.10 -1.68
CA GLY A 287 12.70 12.89 -1.09
C GLY A 287 13.53 13.67 -2.13
N PRO A 288 14.46 14.54 -1.68
CA PRO A 288 15.17 15.52 -2.53
C PRO A 288 16.31 14.96 -3.38
N GLY A 289 16.62 13.66 -3.24
CA GLY A 289 17.64 12.94 -4.00
C GLY A 289 17.59 13.03 -5.53
N PRO A 290 16.50 13.45 -6.19
CA PRO A 290 15.12 13.05 -5.97
C PRO A 290 14.97 11.52 -5.86
N SER A 291 14.22 11.05 -4.88
CA SER A 291 14.11 9.63 -4.56
C SER A 291 12.69 9.20 -4.22
N LEU A 292 12.45 7.89 -4.32
CA LEU A 292 11.22 7.24 -3.92
C LEU A 292 11.56 6.00 -3.11
N VAL A 293 10.94 5.85 -1.93
CA VAL A 293 10.94 4.64 -1.12
C VAL A 293 9.52 4.09 -1.11
N TYR A 294 9.32 2.85 -1.53
CA TYR A 294 8.04 2.15 -1.44
C TYR A 294 8.11 1.11 -0.32
N ARG A 295 7.09 1.06 0.53
CA ARG A 295 6.97 0.10 1.63
C ARG A 295 5.59 -0.54 1.66
N THR A 296 5.52 -1.81 2.04
CA THR A 296 4.27 -2.53 2.29
C THR A 296 4.45 -3.53 3.43
N ILE A 297 3.37 -3.80 4.16
CA ILE A 297 3.38 -4.72 5.31
C ILE A 297 3.10 -6.18 4.94
N GLY A 298 3.09 -6.53 3.65
CA GLY A 298 2.83 -7.91 3.24
C GLY A 298 2.89 -8.15 1.73
N GLY A 299 2.59 -9.39 1.34
CA GLY A 299 2.60 -9.82 -0.06
C GLY A 299 4.01 -9.94 -0.64
N ILE A 300 4.19 -9.42 -1.86
CA ILE A 300 5.43 -9.45 -2.64
C ILE A 300 5.73 -8.08 -3.26
N LEU A 301 6.94 -7.90 -3.81
CA LEU A 301 7.25 -6.74 -4.66
C LEU A 301 7.04 -7.14 -6.13
N ASP A 302 5.85 -6.86 -6.66
CA ASP A 302 5.47 -7.07 -8.06
C ASP A 302 5.40 -5.71 -8.75
N MET A 303 6.27 -5.46 -9.73
CA MET A 303 6.46 -4.15 -10.34
C MET A 303 6.32 -4.21 -11.86
N TYR A 304 5.50 -3.33 -12.42
CA TYR A 304 5.38 -3.14 -13.88
C TYR A 304 5.88 -1.75 -14.24
N PHE A 305 6.71 -1.68 -15.28
CA PHE A 305 7.26 -0.44 -15.81
C PHE A 305 6.71 -0.22 -17.21
N PHE A 306 6.23 0.99 -17.48
CA PHE A 306 5.57 1.36 -18.73
C PHE A 306 6.33 2.51 -19.37
N VAL A 307 6.71 2.39 -20.64
CA VAL A 307 7.36 3.49 -21.38
C VAL A 307 6.52 3.98 -22.55
N GLY A 308 6.48 5.30 -22.70
CA GLY A 308 5.90 5.99 -23.85
C GLY A 308 6.61 7.32 -24.02
N PRO A 309 7.03 7.73 -25.23
CA PRO A 309 7.71 9.02 -25.38
C PRO A 309 6.88 10.22 -24.93
N GLN A 310 5.57 10.05 -24.66
CA GLN A 310 4.70 11.05 -24.05
C GLN A 310 3.88 10.47 -22.88
N PRO A 311 3.46 11.31 -21.90
CA PRO A 311 2.62 10.91 -20.77
C PRO A 311 1.37 10.08 -21.17
N GLY A 312 0.67 10.51 -22.23
CA GLY A 312 -0.55 9.82 -22.67
C GLY A 312 -0.30 8.36 -23.11
N GLN A 313 0.87 8.07 -23.68
CA GLN A 313 1.23 6.71 -24.08
C GLN A 313 1.58 5.83 -22.88
N VAL A 314 2.18 6.38 -21.82
CA VAL A 314 2.39 5.66 -20.56
C VAL A 314 1.06 5.19 -19.99
N ILE A 315 0.05 6.07 -19.95
CA ILE A 315 -1.30 5.73 -19.49
C ILE A 315 -1.96 4.68 -20.39
N GLN A 316 -1.78 4.76 -21.71
CA GLN A 316 -2.28 3.72 -22.63
C GLN A 316 -1.67 2.34 -22.31
N GLN A 317 -0.36 2.27 -22.07
CA GLN A 317 0.29 1.00 -21.69
C GLN A 317 -0.22 0.49 -20.34
N TYR A 318 -0.34 1.36 -19.34
CA TYR A 318 -0.93 1.01 -18.04
C TYR A 318 -2.35 0.42 -18.19
N GLN A 319 -3.19 1.03 -19.04
CA GLN A 319 -4.55 0.54 -19.31
C GLN A 319 -4.59 -0.78 -20.10
N THR A 320 -3.57 -1.12 -20.89
CA THR A 320 -3.48 -2.46 -21.50
C THR A 320 -3.32 -3.55 -20.44
N LEU A 321 -2.65 -3.23 -19.34
CA LEU A 321 -2.44 -4.12 -18.20
C LEU A 321 -3.67 -4.20 -17.30
N ILE A 322 -4.15 -3.07 -16.78
CA ILE A 322 -5.21 -3.05 -15.76
C ILE A 322 -6.64 -3.04 -16.33
N GLY A 323 -6.77 -2.80 -17.63
CA GLY A 323 -8.06 -2.63 -18.30
C GLY A 323 -8.37 -1.18 -18.66
N TYR A 324 -9.12 -1.02 -19.74
CA TYR A 324 -9.60 0.28 -20.19
C TYR A 324 -10.81 0.72 -19.36
N PRO A 325 -11.00 2.04 -19.16
CA PRO A 325 -12.22 2.54 -18.56
C PRO A 325 -13.44 2.11 -19.37
N ALA A 326 -14.53 1.78 -18.68
CA ALA A 326 -15.80 1.48 -19.34
C ALA A 326 -16.30 2.71 -20.11
N MET A 327 -16.91 2.49 -21.29
CA MET A 327 -17.55 3.57 -22.03
C MET A 327 -18.79 4.04 -21.25
N PRO A 328 -18.85 5.30 -20.79
CA PRO A 328 -19.99 5.79 -20.04
C PRO A 328 -21.24 5.86 -20.94
N ALA A 329 -22.41 5.61 -20.35
CA ALA A 329 -23.66 5.91 -21.03
C ALA A 329 -23.79 7.43 -21.24
N TYR A 330 -24.28 7.87 -22.40
CA TYR A 330 -24.26 9.30 -22.77
C TYR A 330 -24.92 10.20 -21.73
N TRP A 331 -26.05 9.77 -21.15
CA TRP A 331 -26.78 10.52 -20.12
C TRP A 331 -25.97 10.76 -18.84
N SER A 332 -24.96 9.93 -18.54
CA SER A 332 -24.12 10.09 -17.35
C SER A 332 -23.14 11.27 -17.45
N LEU A 333 -22.98 11.85 -18.65
CA LEU A 333 -22.20 13.08 -18.86
C LEU A 333 -23.00 14.35 -18.54
N GLY A 334 -24.33 14.23 -18.39
CA GLY A 334 -25.21 15.34 -18.03
C GLY A 334 -25.09 15.72 -16.55
N PHE A 335 -25.71 16.84 -16.17
CA PHE A 335 -25.69 17.30 -14.79
C PHE A 335 -26.50 16.37 -13.87
N GLN A 336 -25.96 16.13 -12.68
CA GLN A 336 -26.43 15.13 -11.74
C GLN A 336 -26.69 15.79 -10.38
N LEU A 337 -27.92 15.67 -9.86
CA LEU A 337 -28.32 16.30 -8.60
C LEU A 337 -28.47 15.24 -7.50
N CYS A 338 -27.77 15.45 -6.38
CA CYS A 338 -27.75 14.55 -5.24
C CYS A 338 -27.73 15.32 -3.92
N ARG A 339 -28.27 14.70 -2.87
CA ARG A 339 -28.19 15.16 -1.48
C ARG A 339 -28.47 13.97 -0.56
N TYR A 340 -27.73 13.91 0.55
CA TYR A 340 -28.10 13.13 1.74
C TYR A 340 -29.10 13.91 2.61
N GLY A 341 -30.21 13.28 2.99
CA GLY A 341 -31.21 13.82 3.91
C GLY A 341 -32.47 14.33 3.22
N TYR A 342 -32.94 13.67 2.15
CA TYR A 342 -34.28 13.95 1.63
C TYR A 342 -35.33 13.39 2.60
N HIS A 343 -36.39 14.13 2.88
CA HIS A 343 -37.37 13.74 3.90
C HIS A 343 -38.44 12.77 3.36
N ASN A 344 -38.83 12.90 2.10
CA ASN A 344 -39.89 12.10 1.46
C ASN A 344 -39.94 12.30 -0.06
N THR A 345 -40.75 11.51 -0.76
CA THR A 345 -40.96 11.63 -2.21
C THR A 345 -41.40 13.02 -2.67
N SER A 346 -42.25 13.72 -1.90
CA SER A 346 -42.78 15.04 -2.29
C SER A 346 -41.67 16.10 -2.36
N GLU A 347 -40.71 16.09 -1.42
CA GLU A 347 -39.56 16.99 -1.46
C GLU A 347 -38.74 16.78 -2.75
N VAL A 348 -38.52 15.53 -3.14
CA VAL A 348 -37.78 15.19 -4.36
C VAL A 348 -38.56 15.63 -5.60
N GLU A 349 -39.87 15.41 -5.65
CA GLU A 349 -40.72 15.86 -6.76
C GLU A 349 -40.71 17.39 -6.90
N GLU A 350 -40.83 18.14 -5.80
CA GLU A 350 -40.78 19.60 -5.79
C GLU A 350 -39.43 20.14 -6.29
N LEU A 351 -38.32 19.51 -5.88
CA LEU A 351 -36.98 19.83 -6.36
C LEU A 351 -36.89 19.64 -7.87
N VAL A 352 -37.31 18.50 -8.39
CA VAL A 352 -37.29 18.19 -9.83
C VAL A 352 -38.16 19.19 -10.60
N LYS A 353 -39.38 19.49 -10.12
CA LYS A 353 -40.27 20.49 -10.71
C LYS A 353 -39.61 21.87 -10.75
N ARG A 354 -38.93 22.27 -9.67
CA ARG A 354 -38.22 23.55 -9.60
C ARG A 354 -37.04 23.62 -10.57
N MET A 355 -36.24 22.56 -10.69
CA MET A 355 -35.13 22.49 -11.66
C MET A 355 -35.64 22.67 -13.09
N ARG A 356 -36.76 22.02 -13.43
CA ARG A 356 -37.42 22.15 -14.73
C ARG A 356 -38.00 23.54 -14.97
N ALA A 357 -38.68 24.12 -13.97
CA ALA A 357 -39.25 25.47 -14.06
C ALA A 357 -38.17 26.56 -14.23
N LEU A 358 -36.96 26.32 -13.72
CA LEU A 358 -35.80 27.20 -13.89
C LEU A 358 -34.95 26.87 -15.13
N GLU A 359 -35.39 25.92 -15.96
CA GLU A 359 -34.69 25.48 -17.17
C GLU A 359 -33.23 25.04 -16.92
N ILE A 360 -32.93 24.51 -15.73
CA ILE A 360 -31.60 23.99 -15.41
C ILE A 360 -31.45 22.61 -16.05
N PRO A 361 -30.44 22.38 -16.90
CA PRO A 361 -30.15 21.04 -17.43
C PRO A 361 -29.87 20.07 -16.29
N GLN A 362 -30.63 18.98 -16.23
CA GLN A 362 -30.45 17.90 -15.25
C GLN A 362 -30.88 16.60 -15.89
N ASP A 363 -29.92 15.70 -16.08
CA ASP A 363 -30.11 14.37 -16.65
C ASP A 363 -30.34 13.31 -15.57
N VAL A 364 -29.77 13.50 -14.37
CA VAL A 364 -29.81 12.49 -13.30
C VAL A 364 -30.30 13.08 -11.98
N GLN A 365 -31.20 12.36 -11.31
CA GLN A 365 -31.58 12.57 -9.92
C GLN A 365 -31.12 11.39 -9.07
N TYR A 366 -30.54 11.69 -7.92
CA TYR A 366 -30.15 10.72 -6.91
C TYR A 366 -31.12 10.76 -5.73
N VAL A 367 -31.29 9.63 -5.06
CA VAL A 367 -31.80 9.60 -3.68
C VAL A 367 -30.83 8.74 -2.86
N ASP A 368 -30.31 9.33 -1.78
CA ASP A 368 -29.40 8.69 -0.85
C ASP A 368 -30.15 7.71 0.08
N ILE A 369 -29.50 7.15 1.09
CA ILE A 369 -30.01 6.08 1.98
C ILE A 369 -31.40 6.35 2.59
N ASP A 370 -31.84 7.61 2.64
CA ASP A 370 -33.13 8.03 3.21
C ASP A 370 -34.34 7.35 2.55
N TYR A 371 -34.22 6.91 1.29
CA TYR A 371 -35.33 6.21 0.62
C TYR A 371 -35.60 4.82 1.20
N MET A 372 -34.62 4.23 1.87
CA MET A 372 -34.66 2.84 2.34
C MET A 372 -35.42 2.73 3.66
N ASP A 373 -36.10 1.60 3.88
CA ASP A 373 -36.67 1.29 5.20
C ASP A 373 -35.54 1.09 6.21
N LYS A 374 -35.35 2.07 7.10
CA LYS A 374 -34.29 2.09 8.13
C LYS A 374 -32.90 1.82 7.56
N ASN A 375 -32.59 2.45 6.42
CA ASN A 375 -31.29 2.35 5.73
C ASN A 375 -30.92 0.92 5.28
N LYS A 376 -31.89 0.00 5.16
CA LYS A 376 -31.63 -1.36 4.67
C LYS A 376 -31.66 -1.39 3.15
N ASP A 377 -30.60 -1.89 2.52
CA ASP A 377 -30.58 -2.10 1.07
C ASP A 377 -31.80 -2.87 0.54
N PHE A 378 -32.12 -2.65 -0.73
CA PHE A 378 -33.21 -3.35 -1.41
C PHE A 378 -34.59 -3.17 -0.77
N THR A 379 -34.80 -2.08 -0.03
CA THR A 379 -36.09 -1.72 0.56
C THR A 379 -36.48 -0.28 0.22
N ILE A 380 -37.74 0.07 0.44
CA ILE A 380 -38.27 1.44 0.36
C ILE A 380 -39.00 1.72 1.67
N ASP A 381 -38.77 2.88 2.25
CA ASP A 381 -39.55 3.38 3.38
C ASP A 381 -41.02 3.54 2.95
N SER A 382 -41.90 2.73 3.58
CA SER A 382 -43.32 2.66 3.24
C SER A 382 -44.16 3.82 3.78
N GLU A 383 -43.58 4.72 4.56
CA GLU A 383 -44.23 5.92 5.08
C GLU A 383 -43.82 7.15 4.26
N ASN A 384 -42.52 7.40 4.14
CA ASN A 384 -41.95 8.62 3.55
C ASN A 384 -41.71 8.51 2.05
N PHE A 385 -41.42 7.30 1.54
CA PHE A 385 -41.01 7.09 0.15
C PHE A 385 -41.91 6.11 -0.62
N LYS A 386 -43.10 5.78 -0.10
CA LYS A 386 -44.07 4.87 -0.74
C LYS A 386 -44.40 5.22 -2.20
N ASP A 387 -44.44 6.51 -2.54
CA ASP A 387 -44.83 7.00 -3.86
C ASP A 387 -43.60 7.22 -4.78
N LEU A 388 -42.39 6.92 -4.29
CA LEU A 388 -41.14 7.09 -5.05
C LEU A 388 -41.13 6.28 -6.36
N PRO A 389 -41.59 5.01 -6.42
CA PRO A 389 -41.68 4.28 -7.69
C PRO A 389 -42.56 4.96 -8.74
N GLU A 390 -43.67 5.59 -8.31
CA GLU A 390 -44.55 6.33 -9.22
C GLU A 390 -43.85 7.58 -9.76
N LEU A 391 -43.19 8.35 -8.89
CA LEU A 391 -42.40 9.52 -9.30
C LEU A 391 -41.32 9.16 -10.31
N VAL A 392 -40.58 8.07 -10.07
CA VAL A 392 -39.54 7.58 -10.96
C VAL A 392 -40.13 7.28 -12.34
N ASN A 393 -41.19 6.48 -12.42
CA ASN A 393 -41.79 6.11 -13.69
C ASN A 393 -42.32 7.33 -14.47
N LYS A 394 -43.01 8.25 -13.79
CA LYS A 394 -43.54 9.49 -14.38
C LYS A 394 -42.45 10.41 -14.94
N THR A 395 -41.33 10.55 -14.24
CA THR A 395 -40.28 11.49 -14.64
C THR A 395 -39.34 10.92 -15.70
N LYS A 396 -39.20 9.59 -15.77
CA LYS A 396 -38.45 8.90 -16.83
C LYS A 396 -39.05 9.11 -18.22
N GLU A 397 -40.36 9.27 -18.34
CA GLU A 397 -41.03 9.63 -19.61
C GLU A 397 -40.53 10.97 -20.17
N ASN A 398 -40.06 11.87 -19.30
CA ASN A 398 -39.48 13.16 -19.67
C ASN A 398 -37.94 13.13 -19.77
N GLY A 399 -37.33 11.93 -19.84
CA GLY A 399 -35.91 11.74 -20.06
C GLY A 399 -35.01 11.81 -18.82
N LEU A 400 -35.57 12.07 -17.62
CA LEU A 400 -34.79 12.05 -16.37
C LEU A 400 -34.36 10.61 -16.03
N ARG A 401 -33.12 10.46 -15.56
CA ARG A 401 -32.55 9.19 -15.08
C ARG A 401 -32.43 9.18 -13.57
N TRP A 402 -32.52 8.00 -12.99
CA TRP A 402 -32.47 7.82 -11.55
C TRP A 402 -31.31 6.91 -11.13
N ILE A 403 -30.54 7.37 -10.15
CA ILE A 403 -29.50 6.58 -9.50
C ILE A 403 -29.82 6.49 -8.01
N PHE A 404 -29.73 5.30 -7.46
CA PHE A 404 -29.91 5.07 -6.03
C PHE A 404 -28.64 4.49 -5.43
N ILE A 405 -28.36 4.88 -4.19
CA ILE A 405 -27.25 4.31 -3.44
C ILE A 405 -27.57 2.87 -3.05
N LEU A 406 -26.56 1.99 -3.06
CA LEU A 406 -26.57 0.70 -2.39
C LEU A 406 -25.30 0.59 -1.58
N ASP A 407 -25.43 0.26 -0.30
CA ASP A 407 -24.29 0.00 0.56
C ASP A 407 -23.90 -1.48 0.45
N PRO A 408 -22.67 -1.89 0.81
CA PRO A 408 -22.32 -3.30 0.79
C PRO A 408 -22.91 -4.05 2.00
N ALA A 409 -23.25 -3.37 3.09
CA ALA A 409 -23.47 -3.99 4.39
C ALA A 409 -24.94 -4.35 4.65
N ILE A 410 -25.21 -5.62 4.96
CA ILE A 410 -26.56 -6.17 5.08
C ILE A 410 -26.98 -6.33 6.54
N ASN A 411 -28.03 -5.62 6.96
CA ASN A 411 -28.63 -5.72 8.30
C ASN A 411 -28.94 -7.17 8.69
N VAL A 412 -28.59 -7.56 9.91
CA VAL A 412 -28.83 -8.92 10.44
C VAL A 412 -29.97 -8.99 11.43
N ALA A 413 -30.41 -7.85 11.98
CA ALA A 413 -31.38 -7.80 13.06
C ALA A 413 -32.82 -8.09 12.62
N SER A 414 -33.16 -7.79 11.37
CA SER A 414 -34.51 -7.99 10.86
C SER A 414 -34.77 -9.46 10.49
N GLU A 415 -35.71 -10.10 11.20
CA GLU A 415 -36.12 -11.48 10.90
C GLU A 415 -36.85 -11.61 9.56
N GLN A 416 -37.41 -10.53 9.02
CA GLN A 416 -38.13 -10.52 7.73
C GLN A 416 -37.37 -9.73 6.67
N TYR A 417 -36.10 -10.07 6.47
CA TYR A 417 -35.25 -9.40 5.48
C TYR A 417 -34.64 -10.40 4.49
N PRO A 418 -35.24 -10.55 3.28
CA PRO A 418 -34.82 -11.55 2.31
C PRO A 418 -33.34 -11.46 1.90
N ALA A 419 -32.79 -10.26 1.79
CA ALA A 419 -31.40 -10.06 1.40
C ALA A 419 -30.44 -10.80 2.36
N PHE A 420 -30.63 -10.64 3.67
CA PHE A 420 -29.84 -11.35 4.67
C PHE A 420 -30.04 -12.87 4.60
N HIS A 421 -31.29 -13.34 4.64
CA HIS A 421 -31.59 -14.78 4.69
C HIS A 421 -31.09 -15.53 3.46
N GLN A 422 -31.30 -14.97 2.26
CA GLN A 422 -30.82 -15.56 1.02
C GLN A 422 -29.29 -15.52 0.93
N GLY A 423 -28.67 -14.44 1.42
CA GLY A 423 -27.21 -14.33 1.50
C GLY A 423 -26.62 -15.38 2.43
N LYS A 424 -27.21 -15.57 3.61
CA LYS A 424 -26.82 -16.59 4.59
C LYS A 424 -26.96 -18.00 4.00
N GLN A 425 -28.09 -18.31 3.37
CA GLN A 425 -28.33 -19.59 2.69
C GLN A 425 -27.29 -19.85 1.57
N SER A 426 -26.85 -18.79 0.89
CA SER A 426 -25.88 -18.86 -0.21
C SER A 426 -24.42 -18.84 0.26
N ASN A 427 -24.16 -18.68 1.57
CA ASN A 427 -22.84 -18.56 2.19
C ASN A 427 -21.98 -17.46 1.54
N VAL A 428 -22.53 -16.24 1.43
CA VAL A 428 -21.88 -15.12 0.74
C VAL A 428 -21.21 -14.10 1.66
N PHE A 429 -21.37 -14.22 2.98
CA PHE A 429 -20.81 -13.25 3.92
C PHE A 429 -19.37 -13.58 4.34
N VAL A 430 -18.58 -12.55 4.63
CA VAL A 430 -17.26 -12.65 5.27
C VAL A 430 -17.40 -13.34 6.63
N THR A 431 -16.46 -14.22 6.95
CA THR A 431 -16.49 -15.01 8.20
C THR A 431 -15.19 -14.89 8.99
N TRP A 432 -15.27 -15.07 10.30
CA TRP A 432 -14.11 -15.33 11.13
C TRP A 432 -13.45 -16.66 10.74
N PRO A 433 -12.11 -16.73 10.76
CA PRO A 433 -11.41 -17.94 10.33
C PRO A 433 -11.75 -19.14 11.25
N ASP A 434 -11.97 -18.89 12.54
CA ASP A 434 -12.22 -19.89 13.57
C ASP A 434 -13.27 -19.41 14.57
N GLU A 435 -14.00 -20.36 15.19
CA GLU A 435 -15.04 -20.08 16.19
C GLU A 435 -14.52 -19.28 17.39
N LYS A 436 -13.27 -19.48 17.80
CA LYS A 436 -12.66 -18.75 18.94
C LYS A 436 -12.54 -17.24 18.72
N TYR A 437 -12.61 -16.78 17.47
CA TYR A 437 -12.56 -15.35 17.13
C TYR A 437 -13.94 -14.72 17.00
N VAL A 438 -15.02 -15.53 17.04
CA VAL A 438 -16.38 -15.03 16.93
C VAL A 438 -16.75 -14.27 18.20
N PRO A 439 -17.04 -12.96 18.12
CA PRO A 439 -17.41 -12.18 19.30
C PRO A 439 -18.75 -12.64 19.88
N PRO A 440 -18.99 -12.45 21.20
CA PRO A 440 -20.28 -12.71 21.82
C PRO A 440 -21.47 -12.01 21.13
N LEU A 441 -21.20 -10.91 20.43
CA LEU A 441 -22.16 -10.14 19.64
C LEU A 441 -23.02 -11.01 18.70
N ASN A 442 -22.44 -12.06 18.10
CA ASN A 442 -23.16 -12.94 17.20
C ASN A 442 -24.34 -13.68 17.87
N ALA A 443 -24.28 -13.88 19.20
CA ALA A 443 -25.34 -14.53 19.96
C ALA A 443 -26.52 -13.60 20.27
N ASN A 444 -26.40 -12.28 20.04
CA ASN A 444 -27.48 -11.32 20.25
C ASN A 444 -28.58 -11.41 19.17
N TYR A 445 -28.31 -12.07 18.05
CA TYR A 445 -29.26 -12.19 16.94
C TYR A 445 -29.57 -13.65 16.64
N THR A 446 -30.87 -13.97 16.59
CA THR A 446 -31.38 -15.30 16.17
C THR A 446 -30.90 -15.70 14.78
N THR A 447 -30.65 -14.71 13.93
CA THR A 447 -30.16 -14.83 12.56
C THR A 447 -28.67 -15.19 12.46
N THR A 448 -27.85 -14.94 13.48
CA THR A 448 -26.38 -15.15 13.44
C THR A 448 -25.85 -16.06 14.54
N VAL A 449 -26.66 -16.44 15.52
CA VAL A 449 -26.26 -17.37 16.59
C VAL A 449 -25.71 -18.68 16.00
N GLY A 450 -24.58 -19.14 16.53
CA GLY A 450 -23.90 -20.35 16.06
C GLY A 450 -23.22 -20.21 14.68
N THR A 451 -23.14 -19.00 14.12
CA THR A 451 -22.45 -18.75 12.85
C THR A 451 -21.12 -18.01 13.06
N LYS A 452 -20.18 -18.19 12.12
CA LYS A 452 -18.92 -17.44 12.06
C LYS A 452 -19.02 -16.13 11.27
N ILE A 453 -20.22 -15.69 10.87
CA ILE A 453 -20.41 -14.47 10.07
C ILE A 453 -19.80 -13.29 10.83
N MET A 454 -18.96 -12.50 10.16
CA MET A 454 -18.38 -11.30 10.75
C MET A 454 -19.42 -10.19 10.79
N LEU A 455 -19.61 -9.59 11.97
CA LEU A 455 -20.54 -8.50 12.19
C LEU A 455 -19.81 -7.17 12.39
N GLY A 456 -20.39 -6.10 11.86
CA GLY A 456 -19.96 -4.72 12.08
C GLY A 456 -21.15 -3.78 12.26
N THR A 457 -20.92 -2.49 12.08
CA THR A 457 -21.94 -1.44 12.21
C THR A 457 -21.77 -0.43 11.09
N VAL A 458 -22.86 -0.16 10.37
CA VAL A 458 -22.99 0.83 9.28
C VAL A 458 -24.38 1.49 9.44
N TRP A 459 -24.91 2.16 8.42
CA TRP A 459 -26.16 2.94 8.45
C TRP A 459 -27.42 2.23 8.94
N PRO A 460 -27.69 0.95 8.65
CA PRO A 460 -28.76 0.25 9.34
C PRO A 460 -28.29 0.09 10.78
N PHE A 461 -28.70 1.00 11.68
CA PHE A 461 -28.16 1.26 13.03
C PHE A 461 -27.98 0.03 13.94
N ASP A 462 -28.52 -1.13 13.58
CA ASP A 462 -28.18 -2.42 14.17
C ASP A 462 -26.85 -2.98 13.61
N ASN A 463 -26.56 -4.26 13.86
CA ASN A 463 -25.40 -4.91 13.23
C ASN A 463 -25.68 -5.38 11.79
N VAL A 464 -24.61 -5.38 11.01
CA VAL A 464 -24.60 -5.74 9.60
C VAL A 464 -23.58 -6.85 9.34
N ALA A 465 -23.83 -7.65 8.32
CA ALA A 465 -22.88 -8.61 7.75
C ALA A 465 -22.33 -8.07 6.42
N PHE A 466 -21.08 -8.38 6.10
CA PHE A 466 -20.39 -7.92 4.89
C PHE A 466 -20.34 -9.04 3.84
N PRO A 467 -20.91 -8.86 2.64
CA PRO A 467 -20.73 -9.80 1.53
C PRO A 467 -19.27 -9.89 1.09
N ASP A 468 -18.81 -11.11 0.84
CA ASP A 468 -17.50 -11.40 0.27
C ASP A 468 -17.58 -11.32 -1.26
N PHE A 469 -17.23 -10.17 -1.84
CA PHE A 469 -17.25 -9.97 -3.29
C PHE A 469 -16.13 -10.70 -4.04
N LEU A 470 -15.20 -11.39 -3.37
CA LEU A 470 -14.26 -12.31 -4.03
C LEU A 470 -14.88 -13.69 -4.28
N ASN A 471 -15.97 -14.02 -3.59
CA ASN A 471 -16.73 -15.25 -3.80
C ASN A 471 -17.70 -15.11 -5.00
N PRO A 472 -17.59 -15.94 -6.05
CA PRO A 472 -18.48 -15.87 -7.21
C PRO A 472 -19.97 -16.07 -6.89
N LYS A 473 -20.31 -16.75 -5.78
CA LYS A 473 -21.71 -16.90 -5.34
C LYS A 473 -22.30 -15.56 -4.92
N THR A 474 -21.49 -14.69 -4.34
CA THR A 474 -21.88 -13.34 -3.94
C THR A 474 -22.32 -12.53 -5.14
N HIS A 475 -21.64 -12.66 -6.30
CA HIS A 475 -22.03 -11.95 -7.52
C HIS A 475 -23.43 -12.36 -7.99
N SER A 476 -23.73 -13.66 -7.93
CA SER A 476 -25.03 -14.19 -8.34
C SER A 476 -26.15 -13.74 -7.39
N TRP A 477 -25.91 -13.82 -6.09
CA TRP A 477 -26.85 -13.36 -5.06
C TRP A 477 -27.08 -11.85 -5.15
N TRP A 478 -26.02 -11.05 -5.26
CA TRP A 478 -26.10 -9.58 -5.37
C TRP A 478 -26.88 -9.15 -6.61
N LYS A 479 -26.58 -9.77 -7.76
CA LYS A 479 -27.33 -9.55 -9.00
C LYS A 479 -28.82 -9.88 -8.81
N GLN A 480 -29.15 -10.97 -8.13
CA GLN A 480 -30.54 -11.33 -7.87
C GLN A 480 -31.24 -10.32 -6.97
N GLN A 481 -30.58 -9.80 -5.93
CA GLN A 481 -31.15 -8.73 -5.09
C GLN A 481 -31.41 -7.47 -5.92
N ILE A 482 -30.43 -7.04 -6.73
CA ILE A 482 -30.57 -5.90 -7.65
C ILE A 482 -31.74 -6.10 -8.61
N VAL A 483 -31.84 -7.24 -9.29
CA VAL A 483 -32.93 -7.52 -10.24
C VAL A 483 -34.29 -7.53 -9.54
N THR A 484 -34.37 -8.11 -8.35
CA THR A 484 -35.61 -8.15 -7.57
C THR A 484 -36.03 -6.73 -7.18
N PHE A 485 -35.09 -5.92 -6.70
CA PHE A 485 -35.36 -4.55 -6.30
C PHE A 485 -35.67 -3.63 -7.49
N HIS A 486 -35.02 -3.83 -8.63
CA HIS A 486 -35.30 -3.09 -9.86
C HIS A 486 -36.74 -3.28 -10.36
N ASN A 487 -37.36 -4.43 -10.06
CA ASN A 487 -38.78 -4.67 -10.37
C ASN A 487 -39.74 -3.88 -9.46
N VAL A 488 -39.26 -3.38 -8.32
CA VAL A 488 -40.00 -2.51 -7.39
C VAL A 488 -39.69 -1.03 -7.70
N LEU A 489 -38.43 -0.70 -7.93
CA LEU A 489 -37.93 0.65 -8.19
C LEU A 489 -37.11 0.67 -9.48
N ASN A 490 -37.63 1.31 -10.53
CA ASN A 490 -37.07 1.27 -11.88
C ASN A 490 -35.90 2.26 -12.07
N PHE A 491 -34.73 1.96 -11.51
CA PHE A 491 -33.54 2.81 -11.57
C PHE A 491 -32.68 2.60 -12.83
N ASP A 492 -31.92 3.61 -13.23
CA ASP A 492 -31.08 3.61 -14.45
C ASP A 492 -29.58 3.38 -14.15
N GLY A 493 -29.17 3.55 -12.89
CA GLY A 493 -27.82 3.28 -12.42
C GLY A 493 -27.78 3.06 -10.91
N ILE A 494 -26.63 2.62 -10.42
CA ILE A 494 -26.38 2.34 -9.00
C ILE A 494 -25.17 3.15 -8.57
N TRP A 495 -25.28 3.84 -7.44
CA TRP A 495 -24.15 4.37 -6.70
C TRP A 495 -23.80 3.37 -5.61
N ILE A 496 -22.61 2.78 -5.66
CA ILE A 496 -22.12 1.96 -4.54
C ILE A 496 -21.59 2.87 -3.43
N GLY A 497 -22.30 2.87 -2.29
CA GLY A 497 -21.98 3.64 -1.09
C GLY A 497 -20.87 3.01 -0.27
N LYS A 498 -20.64 3.56 0.93
CA LYS A 498 -19.52 3.20 1.80
C LYS A 498 -19.95 2.33 2.97
#